data_AF-A0A2X0KQV3-F1
#
_entry.id   AF-A0A2X0KQV3-F1
#
_cell.length_a   1.000
_cell.length_b   1.000
_cell.length_c   1.000
_cell.angle_alpha   90.00
_cell.angle_beta   90.00
_cell.angle_gamma   90.00
#
_symmetry.space_group_name_H-M   'P 1'
#
loop_
_entity.id
_entity.type
_entity.pdbx_description
1 polymer ?
#
loop_
_entity_poly.entity_id
_entity_poly.type
_entity_poly.pdbx_seq_one_letter_code
_entity_poly.pdbx_strand_id
1 'polypeptide(L)'
;MSTPAANLGDFLRVLMAVQAVLLTDDLRSFWKAVNSKALTAREREVWFKLILRFTPTRKLQHEQKHDTSPACLVCEAPVDDTDHYFFGCVDSRNIWTAARGVLCDALGCDTIEDAEYTTLQRLFGLPKLKAKLSEQEGAGRTIEIFTGMVLEMISSGRWRMQKHGTRMESLERRRVVLEERMKLRAGGARGGRGQ
;
A
#
# COMPACT_ATOMS: atom_id res chain seq x y z
N MET A 1 -20.07 9.23 30.35
CA MET A 1 -18.72 8.66 30.22
C MET A 1 -18.88 7.21 29.81
N SER A 2 -18.64 6.90 28.54
CA SER A 2 -18.72 5.54 28.00
C SER A 2 -17.67 5.44 26.91
N THR A 3 -16.65 4.63 27.13
CA THR A 3 -15.67 4.23 26.12
C THR A 3 -16.39 3.53 24.96
N PRO A 4 -16.10 3.83 23.68
CA PRO A 4 -16.42 2.86 22.65
C PRO A 4 -15.33 1.79 22.74
N ALA A 5 -15.61 0.75 23.53
CA ALA A 5 -14.93 -0.51 23.33
C ALA A 5 -15.13 -0.88 21.86
N ALA A 6 -14.06 -1.09 21.11
CA ALA A 6 -14.15 -1.70 19.79
C ALA A 6 -15.07 -2.91 19.93
N ASN A 7 -16.22 -2.89 19.23
CA ASN A 7 -17.24 -3.91 19.33
C ASN A 7 -16.57 -5.28 19.15
N LEU A 8 -16.70 -6.17 20.12
CA LEU A 8 -16.17 -7.53 20.07
C LEU A 8 -16.63 -8.27 18.79
N GLY A 9 -17.81 -7.91 18.26
CA GLY A 9 -18.31 -8.37 16.96
C GLY A 9 -17.58 -7.84 15.73
N ASP A 10 -17.03 -6.62 15.77
CA ASP A 10 -16.18 -6.07 14.69
C ASP A 10 -14.73 -6.59 14.80
N PHE A 11 -14.25 -6.79 16.03
CA PHE A 11 -13.02 -7.52 16.32
C PHE A 11 -13.11 -8.96 15.81
N LEU A 12 -14.17 -9.69 16.13
CA LEU A 12 -14.41 -11.04 15.63
C LEU A 12 -14.68 -11.06 14.13
N ARG A 13 -15.36 -10.08 13.53
CA ARG A 13 -15.55 -10.07 12.06
C ARG A 13 -14.25 -9.89 11.29
N VAL A 14 -13.37 -9.00 11.73
CA VAL A 14 -12.09 -8.80 11.04
C VAL A 14 -11.05 -9.81 11.48
N LEU A 15 -11.02 -10.23 12.74
CA LEU A 15 -10.24 -11.38 13.16
C LEU A 15 -10.70 -12.60 12.37
N MET A 16 -12.00 -12.86 12.18
CA MET A 16 -12.52 -13.97 11.38
C MET A 16 -12.33 -13.76 9.88
N ALA A 17 -12.32 -12.53 9.34
CA ALA A 17 -11.97 -12.29 7.93
C ALA A 17 -10.47 -12.49 7.69
N VAL A 18 -9.64 -12.01 8.62
CA VAL A 18 -8.21 -12.26 8.66
C VAL A 18 -7.96 -13.74 8.97
N GLN A 19 -8.76 -14.42 9.78
CA GLN A 19 -8.58 -15.80 10.26
C GLN A 19 -9.14 -16.85 9.30
N ALA A 20 -10.19 -16.51 8.56
CA ALA A 20 -10.63 -17.21 7.36
C ALA A 20 -9.59 -17.07 6.23
N VAL A 21 -8.83 -15.98 6.22
CA VAL A 21 -7.65 -15.79 5.35
C VAL A 21 -6.39 -16.49 5.92
N LEU A 22 -6.22 -16.54 7.24
CA LEU A 22 -5.07 -17.12 7.96
C LEU A 22 -5.00 -18.65 7.87
N LEU A 23 -6.05 -19.31 7.39
CA LEU A 23 -6.13 -20.78 7.28
C LEU A 23 -5.38 -21.35 6.06
N THR A 24 -4.62 -20.54 5.32
CA THR A 24 -3.90 -20.98 4.12
C THR A 24 -2.42 -20.58 4.20
N ASP A 25 -1.56 -21.25 3.42
CA ASP A 25 -0.12 -20.96 3.22
C ASP A 25 0.22 -19.48 2.87
N ASP A 26 -0.80 -18.65 2.66
CA ASP A 26 -0.74 -17.25 2.29
C ASP A 26 -0.25 -16.34 3.42
N LEU A 27 -0.51 -16.61 4.70
CA LEU A 27 -0.02 -15.71 5.77
C LEU A 27 1.49 -15.85 5.99
N ARG A 28 2.00 -17.08 5.95
CA ARG A 28 3.45 -17.35 6.06
C ARG A 28 4.18 -16.72 4.87
N SER A 29 3.65 -16.89 3.66
CA SER A 29 4.18 -16.30 2.44
C SER A 29 4.12 -14.77 2.48
N PHE A 30 3.03 -14.20 3.00
CA PHE A 30 2.86 -12.77 3.21
C PHE A 30 3.92 -12.21 4.17
N TRP A 31 4.07 -12.79 5.36
CA TRP A 31 5.10 -12.35 6.30
C TRP A 31 6.51 -12.56 5.79
N LYS A 32 6.75 -13.58 4.96
CA LYS A 32 8.02 -13.78 4.27
C LYS A 32 8.30 -12.66 3.26
N ALA A 33 7.29 -12.21 2.52
CA ALA A 33 7.38 -11.08 1.59
C ALA A 33 7.58 -9.74 2.33
N VAL A 34 6.81 -9.48 3.39
CA VAL A 34 6.97 -8.28 4.23
C VAL A 34 8.35 -8.24 4.88
N ASN A 35 8.88 -9.38 5.32
CA ASN A 35 10.23 -9.49 5.88
C ASN A 35 11.31 -9.72 4.83
N SER A 36 11.00 -9.67 3.54
CA SER A 36 11.99 -9.85 2.49
C SER A 36 12.97 -8.67 2.51
N LYS A 37 14.21 -8.94 2.09
CA LYS A 37 15.23 -7.88 1.90
C LYS A 37 14.87 -6.93 0.75
N ALA A 38 13.80 -7.21 0.01
CA ALA A 38 13.36 -6.37 -1.08
C ALA A 38 12.80 -5.04 -0.55
N LEU A 39 12.13 -5.03 0.61
CA LEU A 39 11.56 -3.82 1.21
C LEU A 39 12.58 -3.04 2.06
N THR A 40 12.46 -1.71 2.05
CA THR A 40 13.19 -0.85 2.99
C THR A 40 12.54 -0.88 4.39
N ALA A 41 13.24 -0.36 5.40
CA ALA A 41 12.70 -0.27 6.76
C ALA A 41 11.41 0.55 6.82
N ARG A 42 11.32 1.67 6.08
CA ARG A 42 10.13 2.53 6.03
C ARG A 42 8.95 1.83 5.35
N GLU A 43 9.21 1.10 4.27
CA GLU A 43 8.16 0.35 3.57
C GLU A 43 7.60 -0.75 4.47
N ARG A 44 8.46 -1.49 5.19
CA ARG A 44 8.04 -2.45 6.20
C ARG A 44 7.25 -1.82 7.34
N GLU A 45 7.65 -0.65 7.81
CA GLU A 45 6.93 0.07 8.87
C GLU A 45 5.49 0.38 8.45
N VAL A 46 5.26 0.79 7.19
CA VAL A 46 3.92 1.06 6.66
C VAL A 46 3.08 -0.21 6.66
N TRP A 47 3.67 -1.34 6.27
CA TRP A 47 3.03 -2.64 6.35
C TRP A 47 2.63 -3.03 7.77
N PHE A 48 3.54 -2.88 8.73
CA PHE A 48 3.23 -3.14 10.14
C PHE A 48 2.09 -2.24 10.63
N LYS A 49 2.11 -0.95 10.30
CA LYS A 49 1.02 -0.02 10.65
C LYS A 49 -0.30 -0.42 10.02
N LEU A 50 -0.31 -0.88 8.77
CA LEU A 50 -1.51 -1.35 8.10
C LEU A 50 -2.11 -2.59 8.79
N ILE A 51 -1.27 -3.60 9.05
CA ILE A 51 -1.69 -4.87 9.66
C ILE A 51 -2.15 -4.67 11.10
N LEU A 52 -1.42 -3.87 11.88
CA LEU A 52 -1.71 -3.61 13.29
C LEU A 52 -2.70 -2.45 13.50
N ARG A 53 -3.25 -1.86 12.42
CA ARG A 53 -4.19 -0.73 12.45
C ARG A 53 -3.64 0.51 13.16
N PHE A 54 -2.34 0.72 13.06
CA PHE A 54 -1.65 1.94 13.51
C PHE A 54 -1.39 2.93 12.37
N THR A 55 -2.01 2.75 11.20
CA THR A 55 -2.02 3.78 10.17
C THR A 55 -2.63 5.06 10.75
N PRO A 56 -1.93 6.21 10.69
CA PRO A 56 -2.41 7.45 11.27
C PRO A 56 -3.49 8.09 10.38
N THR A 57 -4.64 7.42 10.26
CA THR A 57 -5.80 7.94 9.55
C THR A 57 -6.47 9.04 10.36
N ARG A 58 -7.23 9.93 9.71
CA ARG A 58 -7.98 10.96 10.44
C ARG A 58 -9.01 10.35 11.39
N LYS A 59 -9.65 9.24 11.00
CA LYS A 59 -10.54 8.47 11.88
C LYS A 59 -9.84 8.05 13.17
N LEU A 60 -8.68 7.38 13.06
CA LEU A 60 -7.96 6.88 14.24
C LEU A 60 -7.50 8.03 15.13
N GLN A 61 -7.01 9.12 14.53
CA GLN A 61 -6.53 10.28 15.27
C GLN A 61 -7.68 11.01 15.98
N HIS A 62 -8.87 11.05 15.37
CA HIS A 62 -10.07 11.57 16.00
C HIS A 62 -10.54 10.71 17.19
N GLU A 63 -10.57 9.38 17.01
CA GLU A 63 -10.90 8.42 18.09
C GLU A 63 -9.93 8.54 19.27
N GLN A 64 -8.65 8.79 18.98
CA GLN A 64 -7.60 9.02 19.97
C GLN A 64 -7.58 10.46 20.53
N LYS A 65 -8.49 11.33 20.09
CA LYS A 65 -8.59 12.74 20.50
C LYS A 65 -7.35 13.58 20.15
N HIS A 66 -6.59 13.17 19.15
CA HIS A 66 -5.50 13.96 18.57
C HIS A 66 -5.99 14.93 17.49
N ASP A 67 -7.18 14.70 16.94
CA ASP A 67 -7.78 15.51 15.87
C ASP A 67 -9.27 15.79 16.13
N THR A 68 -9.76 16.93 15.65
CA THR A 68 -11.15 17.39 15.88
C THR A 68 -12.17 16.81 14.90
N SER A 69 -11.71 16.24 13.78
CA SER A 69 -12.59 15.69 12.73
C SER A 69 -11.98 14.45 12.09
N PRO A 70 -12.79 13.40 11.83
CA PRO A 70 -12.38 12.20 11.11
C PRO A 70 -12.35 12.40 9.58
N ALA A 71 -12.74 13.57 9.08
CA ALA A 71 -12.84 13.83 7.65
C ALA A 71 -11.48 13.85 6.94
N CYS A 72 -11.47 13.44 5.68
CA CYS A 72 -10.29 13.43 4.83
C CYS A 72 -9.80 14.84 4.52
N LEU A 73 -8.54 15.15 4.81
CA LEU A 73 -7.92 16.45 4.51
C LEU A 73 -7.77 16.76 3.01
N VAL A 74 -7.98 15.76 2.15
CA VAL A 74 -7.75 15.90 0.70
C VAL A 74 -9.04 16.11 -0.08
N CYS A 75 -10.04 15.27 0.16
CA CYS A 75 -11.29 15.28 -0.61
C CYS A 75 -12.52 15.52 0.24
N GLU A 76 -12.33 15.83 1.53
CA GLU A 76 -13.41 16.16 2.47
C GLU A 76 -14.43 15.04 2.70
N ALA A 77 -14.11 13.82 2.25
CA ALA A 77 -14.89 12.64 2.60
C ALA A 77 -15.10 12.57 4.12
N PRO A 78 -16.31 12.25 4.61
CA PRO A 78 -16.67 12.42 6.01
C PRO A 78 -15.84 11.56 6.97
N VAL A 79 -15.33 10.43 6.48
CA VAL A 79 -14.48 9.52 7.25
C VAL A 79 -13.28 9.13 6.38
N ASP A 80 -12.08 9.38 6.90
CA ASP A 80 -10.83 8.85 6.39
C ASP A 80 -10.38 7.69 7.29
N ASP A 81 -10.79 6.49 6.93
CA ASP A 81 -10.34 5.22 7.49
C ASP A 81 -9.23 4.60 6.64
N THR A 82 -8.76 3.40 6.99
CA THR A 82 -7.63 2.76 6.29
C THR A 82 -7.90 2.53 4.80
N ASP A 83 -9.13 2.15 4.45
CA ASP A 83 -9.50 1.90 3.05
C ASP A 83 -9.51 3.21 2.26
N HIS A 84 -10.15 4.25 2.81
CA HIS A 84 -10.13 5.57 2.20
C HIS A 84 -8.70 6.13 2.09
N TYR A 85 -7.89 5.98 3.15
CA TYR A 85 -6.54 6.52 3.24
C TYR A 85 -5.61 5.97 2.14
N PHE A 86 -5.64 4.65 1.92
CA PHE A 86 -4.75 4.00 0.94
C PHE A 86 -5.36 3.79 -0.44
N PHE A 87 -6.68 3.70 -0.57
CA PHE A 87 -7.33 3.28 -1.82
C PHE A 87 -8.47 4.19 -2.25
N GLY A 88 -9.35 4.59 -1.34
CA GLY A 88 -10.58 5.31 -1.69
C GLY A 88 -10.40 6.81 -1.99
N CYS A 89 -9.38 7.45 -1.41
CA CYS A 89 -9.10 8.87 -1.62
C CYS A 89 -8.71 9.15 -3.07
N VAL A 90 -9.21 10.25 -3.64
CA VAL A 90 -8.87 10.66 -5.01
C VAL A 90 -7.37 10.73 -5.26
N ASP A 91 -6.60 11.21 -4.29
CA ASP A 91 -5.14 11.28 -4.37
C ASP A 91 -4.50 9.89 -4.40
N SER A 92 -4.92 9.02 -3.49
CA SER A 92 -4.39 7.66 -3.40
C SER A 92 -4.71 6.85 -4.66
N ARG A 93 -5.93 6.94 -5.21
CA ARG A 93 -6.30 6.33 -6.49
C ARG A 93 -5.41 6.82 -7.64
N ASN A 94 -5.17 8.12 -7.69
CA ASN A 94 -4.34 8.71 -8.74
C ASN A 94 -2.88 8.24 -8.64
N ILE A 95 -2.34 8.11 -7.42
CA ILE A 95 -1.02 7.51 -7.21
C ILE A 95 -1.01 6.06 -7.69
N TRP A 96 -1.98 5.23 -7.29
CA TRP A 96 -2.05 3.83 -7.75
C TRP A 96 -2.13 3.71 -9.27
N THR A 97 -2.90 4.59 -9.91
CA THR A 97 -3.04 4.63 -11.36
C THR A 97 -1.72 4.98 -12.04
N ALA A 98 -1.04 6.04 -11.57
CA ALA A 98 0.27 6.44 -12.09
C ALA A 98 1.32 5.34 -11.86
N ALA A 99 1.30 4.74 -10.66
CA ALA A 99 2.21 3.67 -10.29
C ALA A 99 2.00 2.41 -11.15
N ARG A 100 0.76 2.08 -11.52
CA ARG A 100 0.48 0.95 -12.41
C ARG A 100 1.21 1.09 -13.75
N GLY A 101 1.27 2.29 -14.32
CA GLY A 101 2.08 2.55 -15.52
C GLY A 101 3.56 2.22 -15.31
N VAL A 102 4.15 2.70 -14.19
CA VAL A 102 5.54 2.41 -13.82
C VAL A 102 5.81 0.91 -13.66
N LEU A 103 4.85 0.16 -13.09
CA LEU A 103 4.95 -1.29 -12.94
C LEU A 103 4.89 -2.00 -14.30
N CYS A 104 3.99 -1.57 -15.20
CA CYS A 104 3.88 -2.09 -16.57
C CYS A 104 5.21 -1.92 -17.31
N ASP A 105 5.79 -0.72 -17.26
CA ASP A 105 7.09 -0.41 -17.86
C ASP A 105 8.22 -1.29 -17.27
N ALA A 106 8.20 -1.52 -15.96
CA ALA A 106 9.21 -2.35 -15.28
C ALA A 106 9.09 -3.85 -15.59
N LEU A 107 7.87 -4.33 -15.86
CA LEU A 107 7.61 -5.74 -16.19
C LEU A 107 7.68 -6.01 -17.70
N GLY A 108 7.61 -4.97 -18.53
CA GLY A 108 7.56 -5.09 -19.99
C GLY A 108 6.21 -5.61 -20.49
N CYS A 109 5.11 -5.28 -19.80
CA CYS A 109 3.76 -5.63 -20.21
C CYS A 109 2.93 -4.38 -20.55
N ASP A 110 1.98 -4.51 -21.48
CA ASP A 110 1.20 -3.36 -21.98
C ASP A 110 0.15 -2.89 -20.97
N THR A 111 -0.53 -3.81 -20.29
CA THR A 111 -1.57 -3.52 -19.30
C THR A 111 -1.65 -4.57 -18.22
N ILE A 112 -1.85 -4.14 -16.96
CA ILE A 112 -2.21 -5.00 -15.83
C ILE A 112 -3.68 -4.75 -15.50
N GLU A 113 -4.53 -5.78 -15.65
CA GLU A 113 -5.97 -5.66 -15.43
C GLU A 113 -6.35 -5.84 -13.94
N ASP A 114 -7.42 -5.17 -13.49
CA ASP A 114 -7.92 -5.29 -12.11
C ASP A 114 -8.37 -6.73 -11.75
N ALA A 115 -8.72 -7.51 -12.78
CA ALA A 115 -9.09 -8.92 -12.66
C ALA A 115 -7.91 -9.85 -12.30
N GLU A 116 -6.67 -9.34 -12.31
CA GLU A 116 -5.46 -10.10 -12.00
C GLU A 116 -5.07 -10.10 -10.52
N TYR A 117 -5.81 -9.38 -9.66
CA TYR A 117 -5.58 -9.30 -8.21
C TYR A 117 -6.50 -10.26 -7.42
N THR A 118 -5.99 -10.95 -6.38
CA THR A 118 -6.79 -11.83 -5.49
C THR A 118 -7.63 -11.04 -4.47
N THR A 119 -8.53 -11.71 -3.73
CA THR A 119 -9.40 -11.08 -2.71
C THR A 119 -8.63 -10.42 -1.57
N LEU A 120 -7.56 -11.06 -1.08
CA LEU A 120 -6.65 -10.52 -0.06
C LEU A 120 -5.95 -9.22 -0.53
N GLN A 121 -5.78 -9.10 -1.83
CA GLN A 121 -5.11 -8.02 -2.54
C GLN A 121 -6.02 -6.90 -2.96
N ARG A 122 -7.30 -7.22 -3.16
CA ARG A 122 -8.38 -6.23 -3.20
C ARG A 122 -8.67 -5.68 -1.80
N LEU A 123 -8.49 -6.47 -0.74
CA LEU A 123 -8.70 -6.06 0.66
C LEU A 123 -7.57 -5.19 1.25
N PHE A 124 -6.35 -5.31 0.73
CA PHE A 124 -5.18 -4.55 1.19
C PHE A 124 -4.51 -3.72 0.08
N GLY A 125 -5.13 -3.64 -1.11
CA GLY A 125 -4.61 -3.00 -2.34
C GLY A 125 -3.21 -3.44 -2.76
N LEU A 126 -2.94 -4.73 -2.68
CA LEU A 126 -1.64 -5.34 -2.97
C LEU A 126 -1.72 -6.18 -4.26
N PRO A 127 -0.61 -6.63 -4.84
CA PRO A 127 -0.64 -7.63 -5.90
C PRO A 127 -0.21 -9.05 -5.46
N LYS A 128 -0.94 -10.06 -5.90
CA LYS A 128 -0.50 -11.36 -6.41
C LYS A 128 -1.08 -11.20 -7.78
N LEU A 129 -0.20 -10.95 -8.74
CA LEU A 129 -0.58 -11.13 -10.11
C LEU A 129 -0.96 -12.60 -10.28
N LYS A 130 -2.04 -12.87 -11.03
CA LYS A 130 -2.39 -14.23 -11.46
C LYS A 130 -1.17 -14.92 -12.09
N ALA A 131 -1.22 -16.26 -12.08
CA ALA A 131 -0.14 -17.18 -12.47
C ALA A 131 0.71 -16.77 -13.70
N LYS A 132 0.13 -16.09 -14.70
CA LYS A 132 0.83 -15.66 -15.91
C LYS A 132 2.03 -14.71 -15.67
N LEU A 133 1.96 -13.82 -14.69
CA LEU A 133 3.07 -12.89 -14.39
C LEU A 133 3.99 -13.41 -13.27
N SER A 134 3.58 -14.42 -12.50
CA SER A 134 4.44 -15.06 -11.49
C SER A 134 5.46 -16.02 -12.10
N GLU A 135 5.23 -16.48 -13.32
CA GLU A 135 6.17 -17.34 -14.07
C GLU A 135 7.37 -16.55 -14.63
N GLN A 136 7.29 -15.22 -14.69
CA GLN A 136 8.41 -14.37 -15.09
C GLN A 136 9.42 -14.25 -13.94
N GLU A 137 10.65 -14.71 -14.18
CA GLU A 137 11.74 -14.65 -13.21
C GLU A 137 11.97 -13.19 -12.74
N GLY A 138 11.88 -12.97 -11.42
CA GLY A 138 12.06 -11.66 -10.81
C GLY A 138 10.79 -10.79 -10.71
N ALA A 139 9.69 -11.12 -11.39
CA ALA A 139 8.45 -10.34 -11.32
C ALA A 139 7.88 -10.26 -9.89
N GLY A 140 7.92 -11.36 -9.14
CA GLY A 140 7.49 -11.37 -7.73
C GLY A 140 8.23 -10.33 -6.86
N ARG A 141 9.56 -10.24 -6.98
CA ARG A 141 10.37 -9.26 -6.25
C ARG A 141 10.06 -7.83 -6.71
N THR A 142 9.89 -7.62 -8.00
CA THR A 142 9.54 -6.33 -8.62
C THR A 142 8.20 -5.82 -8.07
N ILE A 143 7.21 -6.70 -7.97
CA ILE A 143 5.89 -6.43 -7.41
C ILE A 143 5.94 -6.10 -5.91
N GLU A 144 6.72 -6.87 -5.12
CA GLU A 144 6.91 -6.60 -3.69
C GLU A 144 7.48 -5.19 -3.47
N ILE A 145 8.55 -4.86 -4.19
CA ILE A 145 9.21 -3.55 -4.15
C ILE A 145 8.22 -2.45 -4.52
N PHE A 146 7.52 -2.62 -5.63
CA PHE A 146 6.52 -1.68 -6.13
C PHE A 146 5.46 -1.38 -5.06
N THR A 147 4.89 -2.42 -4.48
CA THR A 147 3.80 -2.31 -3.50
C THR A 147 4.26 -1.57 -2.24
N GLY A 148 5.45 -1.92 -1.72
CA GLY A 148 6.04 -1.21 -0.61
C GLY A 148 6.26 0.27 -0.91
N MET A 149 6.78 0.59 -2.10
CA MET A 149 7.04 1.97 -2.53
C MET A 149 5.78 2.81 -2.60
N VAL A 150 4.70 2.28 -3.18
CA VAL A 150 3.44 3.03 -3.33
C VAL A 150 2.78 3.27 -1.98
N LEU A 151 2.71 2.25 -1.13
CA LEU A 151 2.17 2.38 0.23
C LEU A 151 2.96 3.41 1.05
N GLU A 152 4.30 3.40 0.97
CA GLU A 152 5.15 4.36 1.67
C GLU A 152 5.00 5.78 1.11
N MET A 153 4.86 5.93 -0.21
CA MET A 153 4.58 7.22 -0.83
C MET A 153 3.25 7.81 -0.36
N ILE A 154 2.18 7.00 -0.35
CA ILE A 154 0.88 7.43 0.16
C ILE A 154 0.99 7.78 1.65
N SER A 155 1.52 6.87 2.47
CA SER A 155 1.59 7.07 3.92
C SER A 155 2.41 8.29 4.30
N SER A 156 3.58 8.49 3.69
CA SER A 156 4.42 9.64 3.98
C SER A 156 3.81 10.95 3.49
N GLY A 157 3.17 10.96 2.31
CA GLY A 157 2.48 12.14 1.78
C GLY A 157 1.33 12.57 2.68
N ARG A 158 0.48 11.63 3.08
CA ARG A 158 -0.65 11.86 3.99
C ARG A 158 -0.17 12.37 5.36
N TRP A 159 0.88 11.77 5.91
CA TRP A 159 1.45 12.22 7.18
C TRP A 159 2.00 13.65 7.12
N ARG A 160 2.72 14.02 6.03
CA ARG A 160 3.22 15.39 5.84
C ARG A 160 2.08 16.40 5.79
N MET A 161 0.99 16.09 5.06
CA MET A 161 -0.19 16.94 5.02
C MET A 161 -0.81 17.11 6.41
N GLN A 162 -0.95 16.02 7.17
CA GLN A 162 -1.56 16.06 8.49
C GLN A 162 -0.71 16.79 9.53
N LYS A 163 0.61 16.58 9.58
CA LYS A 163 1.48 17.13 10.62
C LYS A 163 2.06 18.50 10.30
N HIS A 164 2.29 18.79 9.03
CA HIS A 164 2.97 20.01 8.61
C HIS A 164 2.09 20.90 7.73
N GLY A 165 0.84 20.51 7.43
CA GLY A 165 -0.03 21.28 6.54
C GLY A 165 0.55 21.44 5.13
N THR A 166 1.47 20.55 4.73
CA THR A 166 2.13 20.66 3.42
C THR A 166 1.11 20.51 2.31
N ARG A 167 1.26 21.27 1.23
CA ARG A 167 0.43 21.07 0.03
C ARG A 167 0.75 19.70 -0.61
N MET A 168 -0.28 19.10 -1.19
CA MET A 168 -0.14 17.88 -1.99
C MET A 168 0.84 18.10 -3.15
N GLU A 169 1.77 17.16 -3.32
CA GLU A 169 2.70 17.15 -4.46
C GLU A 169 1.98 16.81 -5.76
N SER A 170 2.47 17.34 -6.89
CA SER A 170 1.93 16.99 -8.19
C SER A 170 2.09 15.49 -8.46
N LEU A 171 1.11 14.92 -9.18
CA LEU A 171 1.17 13.51 -9.59
C LEU A 171 2.38 13.25 -10.48
N GLU A 172 2.73 14.19 -11.35
CA GLU A 172 3.90 14.11 -12.22
C GLU A 172 5.19 13.93 -11.41
N ARG A 173 5.41 14.75 -10.39
CA ARG A 173 6.60 14.63 -9.53
C ARG A 173 6.64 13.29 -8.81
N ARG A 174 5.49 12.84 -8.29
CA ARG A 174 5.38 11.54 -7.59
C ARG A 174 5.63 10.36 -8.53
N ARG A 175 5.14 10.42 -9.76
CA ARG A 175 5.41 9.44 -10.80
C ARG A 175 6.91 9.35 -11.10
N VAL A 176 7.57 10.48 -11.37
CA VAL A 176 9.03 10.51 -11.62
C VAL A 176 9.80 9.90 -10.46
N VAL A 177 9.43 10.21 -9.20
CA VAL A 177 10.06 9.60 -8.02
C VAL A 177 9.85 8.09 -7.98
N LEU A 178 8.66 7.58 -8.33
CA LEU A 178 8.40 6.14 -8.42
C LEU A 178 9.25 5.50 -9.51
N GLU A 179 9.32 6.08 -10.70
CA GLU A 179 10.11 5.57 -11.82
C GLU A 179 11.60 5.47 -11.46
N GLU A 180 12.18 6.53 -10.90
CA GLU A 180 13.59 6.54 -10.52
C GLU A 180 13.89 5.53 -9.41
N ARG A 181 13.04 5.48 -8.36
CA ARG A 181 13.18 4.45 -7.30
C ARG A 181 13.03 3.03 -7.86
N MET A 182 12.17 2.85 -8.87
CA MET A 182 11.93 1.55 -9.49
C MET A 182 13.12 1.12 -10.34
N LYS A 183 13.66 2.00 -11.19
CA LYS A 183 14.88 1.75 -11.98
C LYS A 183 16.05 1.35 -11.09
N LEU A 184 16.28 2.06 -9.98
CA LEU A 184 17.36 1.76 -9.04
C LEU A 184 17.22 0.39 -8.36
N ARG A 185 16.00 -0.14 -8.20
CA ARG A 185 15.74 -1.35 -7.41
C ARG A 185 15.39 -2.59 -8.24
N ALA A 186 14.82 -2.39 -9.43
CA ALA A 186 14.57 -3.40 -10.44
C ALA A 186 15.80 -3.61 -11.35
N GLY A 187 16.59 -2.56 -11.60
CA GLY A 187 17.75 -2.57 -12.51
C GLY A 187 19.03 -3.21 -11.96
N GLY A 188 19.06 -3.67 -10.71
CA GLY A 188 20.22 -4.34 -10.11
C GLY A 188 20.63 -5.69 -10.73
N ALA A 189 19.96 -6.14 -11.79
CA ALA A 189 20.23 -7.40 -12.50
C ALA A 189 20.68 -7.23 -13.97
N ARG A 190 20.87 -6.00 -14.48
CA ARG A 190 21.35 -5.76 -15.88
C ARG A 190 22.63 -4.92 -15.96
N GLY A 191 23.54 -5.11 -15.01
CA GLY A 191 24.90 -4.57 -15.05
C GLY A 191 25.93 -5.69 -15.09
N GLY A 192 25.92 -6.50 -16.15
CA GLY A 192 26.86 -7.61 -16.31
C GLY A 192 27.02 -8.03 -17.76
N ARG A 193 28.15 -7.64 -18.34
CA ARG A 193 28.84 -8.08 -19.58
C ARG A 193 28.70 -7.20 -20.82
N GLY A 194 29.87 -6.75 -21.28
CA GLY A 194 30.18 -6.05 -22.53
C GLY A 194 30.73 -4.65 -22.23
N GLN A 195 32.02 -4.35 -22.31
CA GLN A 195 33.24 -5.00 -22.82
C GLN A 195 34.39 -4.75 -21.84
#